data_AF-A0A4Q3NKP2-F1
#
_entry.id   AF-A0A4Q3NKP2-F1
#
_cell.length_a   1.000
_cell.length_b   1.000
_cell.length_c   1.000
_cell.angle_alpha   90.00
_cell.angle_beta   90.00
_cell.angle_gamma   90.00
#
_symmetry.space_group_name_H-M   'P 1'
#
loop_
_entity.id
_entity.type
_entity.pdbx_description
1 polymer ?
#
loop_
_entity_poly.entity_id
_entity_poly.type
_entity_poly.pdbx_seq_one_letter_code
_entity_poly.pdbx_strand_id
1 'polypeptide(L)'
;LSDRIEGRTSLHDVFHPVTEELIIKAGEEISADDAKYIDEVGIETVEIRSVLTCESKRGVCVRCYGKNLASGILAQRGDAVGIIAAQSIGEPGTQLTLRTFHVGGVAGSTSVESSLYAKFDGTLQFDGLRTVATENAEGKKIQVVIGRTGEIRNIDVKSDRLLNSMHIPYGAVLNVKDGQKITKGEVICTWDPFNNVIVAEQNGTIAFDALLEGVTYRDEADEQTGHREKVVIETKDKTKLPAIIVEGKEKKTYNLPVGSHIVIEEGDEVRSGQVLVKIPRVLSKLKDITGGLPRVTELFEARNPSNPAVVCEIDGVVAFGAIKRGNREIIVEAKDGVVRKYLVPLSRQILVQDGDFVKAGSSLSDGQTAPADILSIKGPFAVQEYVVNEIQEVYRLQGVKINDKHVEVIVRQMMRKVTIEDAGDTKFLEGDT
;
A
#
# COMPACT_ATOMS: atom_id res chain seq x y z
N LEU A 1 10.77 -3.26 -14.23
CA LEU A 1 11.69 -3.86 -13.24
C LEU A 1 13.15 -3.53 -13.55
N SER A 2 13.50 -3.39 -14.83
CA SER A 2 14.84 -3.16 -15.36
C SER A 2 15.70 -2.13 -14.58
N ASP A 3 15.17 -0.91 -14.37
CA ASP A 3 15.89 0.22 -13.76
C ASP A 3 16.39 -0.08 -12.33
N ARG A 4 15.74 -1.01 -11.61
CA ARG A 4 16.09 -1.36 -10.22
C ARG A 4 17.17 -2.43 -10.12
N ILE A 5 17.15 -3.39 -11.04
CA ILE A 5 18.01 -4.57 -11.01
C ILE A 5 19.32 -4.38 -11.78
N GLU A 6 19.39 -3.41 -12.71
CA GLU A 6 20.59 -3.14 -13.48
C GLU A 6 21.82 -2.89 -12.57
N GLY A 7 22.91 -3.61 -12.84
CA GLY A 7 24.17 -3.48 -12.11
C GLY A 7 24.10 -3.99 -10.67
N ARG A 8 23.11 -4.82 -10.34
CA ARG A 8 23.06 -5.63 -9.11
C ARG A 8 23.57 -7.04 -9.39
N THR A 9 23.79 -7.82 -8.34
CA THR A 9 24.21 -9.22 -8.46
C THR A 9 23.04 -10.12 -8.10
N SER A 10 22.71 -11.09 -8.96
CA SER A 10 21.63 -12.04 -8.69
C SER A 10 21.99 -12.94 -7.50
N LEU A 11 21.02 -13.24 -6.63
CA LEU A 11 21.20 -14.20 -5.54
C LEU A 11 20.99 -15.64 -6.01
N HIS A 12 19.98 -15.85 -6.86
CA HIS A 12 19.60 -17.15 -7.41
C HIS A 12 19.69 -17.18 -8.93
N ASP A 13 19.62 -18.39 -9.50
CA ASP A 13 19.47 -18.56 -10.94
C ASP A 13 18.11 -18.02 -11.38
N VAL A 14 18.10 -17.16 -12.40
CA VAL A 14 16.88 -16.58 -12.97
C VAL A 14 16.55 -17.34 -14.24
N PHE A 15 15.38 -17.97 -14.26
CA PHE A 15 14.89 -18.76 -15.39
C PHE A 15 13.74 -18.05 -16.10
N HIS A 16 13.61 -18.31 -17.39
CA HIS A 16 12.45 -17.90 -18.16
C HIS A 16 11.20 -18.65 -17.64
N PRO A 17 10.08 -17.97 -17.34
CA PRO A 17 8.90 -18.55 -16.70
C PRO A 17 8.21 -19.63 -17.55
N VAL A 18 8.28 -19.51 -18.88
CA VAL A 18 7.67 -20.45 -19.84
C VAL A 18 8.65 -21.50 -20.38
N THR A 19 9.82 -21.10 -20.90
CA THR A 19 10.76 -22.00 -21.57
C THR A 19 11.72 -22.72 -20.60
N GLU A 20 11.78 -22.28 -19.34
CA GLU A 20 12.74 -22.76 -18.33
C GLU A 20 14.21 -22.55 -18.71
N GLU A 21 14.49 -21.74 -19.73
CA GLU A 21 15.85 -21.39 -20.11
C GLU A 21 16.48 -20.49 -19.05
N LEU A 22 17.74 -20.78 -18.71
CA LEU A 22 18.51 -20.00 -17.76
C LEU A 22 18.90 -18.66 -18.38
N ILE A 23 18.47 -17.57 -17.74
CA ILE A 23 18.76 -16.19 -18.15
C ILE A 23 20.04 -15.69 -17.49
N ILE A 24 20.11 -15.78 -16.16
CA ILE A 24 21.25 -15.30 -15.35
C ILE A 24 21.59 -16.35 -14.28
N LYS A 25 22.88 -16.61 -14.04
CA LYS A 25 23.30 -17.48 -12.93
C LYS A 25 23.39 -16.73 -11.60
N ALA A 26 23.21 -17.49 -10.53
CA ALA A 26 23.44 -17.04 -9.17
C ALA A 26 24.86 -16.46 -9.01
N GLY A 27 24.94 -15.23 -8.49
CA GLY A 27 26.20 -14.54 -8.24
C GLY A 27 26.78 -13.78 -9.43
N GLU A 28 26.12 -13.77 -10.59
CA GLU A 28 26.49 -12.94 -11.74
C GLU A 28 25.89 -11.53 -11.64
N GLU A 29 26.58 -10.57 -12.28
CA GLU A 29 26.09 -9.19 -12.41
C GLU A 29 25.00 -9.12 -13.47
N ILE A 30 23.89 -8.47 -13.13
CA ILE A 30 22.78 -8.24 -14.04
C ILE A 30 23.16 -7.07 -14.96
N SER A 31 23.41 -7.37 -16.24
CA SER A 31 23.70 -6.33 -17.24
C SER A 31 22.43 -5.57 -17.64
N ALA A 32 22.60 -4.45 -18.36
CA ALA A 32 21.46 -3.67 -18.85
C ALA A 32 20.62 -4.46 -19.87
N ASP A 33 21.23 -5.35 -20.64
CA ASP A 33 20.53 -6.17 -21.62
C ASP A 33 19.77 -7.29 -20.93
N ASP A 34 20.38 -7.96 -19.93
CA ASP A 34 19.67 -8.98 -19.14
C ASP A 34 18.52 -8.36 -18.34
N ALA A 35 18.70 -7.17 -17.79
CA ALA A 35 17.67 -6.46 -17.05
C ALA A 35 16.45 -6.12 -17.92
N LYS A 36 16.66 -5.74 -19.18
CA LYS A 36 15.57 -5.50 -20.15
C LYS A 36 14.89 -6.81 -20.53
N TYR A 37 15.66 -7.84 -20.82
CA TYR A 37 15.13 -9.14 -21.19
C TYR A 37 14.27 -9.75 -20.07
N ILE A 38 14.69 -9.65 -18.81
CA ILE A 38 13.91 -10.06 -17.64
C ILE A 38 12.55 -9.33 -17.58
N ASP A 39 12.52 -8.03 -17.88
CA ASP A 39 11.30 -7.21 -17.88
C ASP A 39 10.38 -7.59 -19.05
N GLU A 40 10.94 -7.82 -20.25
CA GLU A 40 10.19 -8.24 -21.46
C GLU A 40 9.53 -9.61 -21.28
N VAL A 41 10.23 -10.52 -20.62
CA VAL A 41 9.77 -11.87 -20.29
C VAL A 41 8.65 -11.85 -19.22
N GLY A 42 8.48 -10.72 -18.51
CA GLY A 42 7.40 -10.50 -17.55
C GLY A 42 7.69 -11.03 -16.15
N ILE A 43 8.96 -11.21 -15.78
CA ILE A 43 9.33 -11.59 -14.41
C ILE A 43 9.05 -10.40 -13.47
N GLU A 44 8.26 -10.62 -12.42
CA GLU A 44 7.86 -9.54 -11.49
C GLU A 44 8.87 -9.33 -10.35
N THR A 45 9.47 -10.42 -9.89
CA THR A 45 10.34 -10.44 -8.71
C THR A 45 11.65 -11.14 -9.02
N VAL A 46 12.76 -10.51 -8.65
CA VAL A 46 14.11 -11.08 -8.75
C VAL A 46 14.80 -10.90 -7.42
N GLU A 47 15.35 -11.99 -6.87
CA GLU A 47 16.13 -11.93 -5.65
C GLU A 47 17.57 -11.49 -5.96
N ILE A 48 17.96 -10.35 -5.39
CA ILE A 48 19.27 -9.75 -5.58
C ILE A 48 20.05 -9.68 -4.27
N ARG A 49 21.37 -9.60 -4.41
CA ARG A 49 22.23 -9.19 -3.29
C ARG A 49 22.03 -7.70 -3.02
N SER A 50 21.87 -7.36 -1.75
CA SER A 50 21.69 -5.99 -1.27
C SER A 50 22.82 -5.57 -0.33
N VAL A 51 23.03 -4.26 -0.19
CA VAL A 51 23.90 -3.70 0.83
C VAL A 51 23.36 -3.99 2.24
N LEU A 52 22.02 -4.04 2.40
CA LEU A 52 21.34 -4.29 3.67
C LEU A 52 21.68 -5.67 4.26
N THR A 53 21.76 -6.68 3.41
CA THR A 53 22.07 -8.07 3.79
C THR A 53 23.58 -8.37 3.83
N CYS A 54 24.42 -7.33 3.76
CA CYS A 54 25.87 -7.53 3.76
C CYS A 54 26.44 -7.77 5.17
N GLU A 55 26.96 -8.97 5.37
CA GLU A 55 27.60 -9.42 6.63
C GLU A 55 29.01 -8.86 6.86
N SER A 56 29.52 -8.02 5.95
CA SER A 56 30.86 -7.43 6.13
C SER A 56 30.91 -6.54 7.37
N LYS A 57 31.78 -6.90 8.33
CA LYS A 57 31.96 -6.16 9.61
C LYS A 57 32.33 -4.69 9.42
N ARG A 58 33.13 -4.38 8.40
CA ARG A 58 33.51 -3.02 8.02
C ARG A 58 33.31 -2.85 6.52
N GLY A 59 32.61 -1.79 6.12
CA GLY A 59 32.27 -1.55 4.72
C GLY A 59 31.24 -2.54 4.17
N VAL A 60 31.26 -2.74 2.86
CA VAL A 60 30.32 -3.58 2.10
C VAL A 60 31.13 -4.40 1.10
N CYS A 61 30.74 -5.65 0.84
CA CYS A 61 31.42 -6.47 -0.17
C CYS A 61 31.03 -6.04 -1.60
N VAL A 62 31.93 -6.23 -2.57
CA VAL A 62 31.72 -5.85 -3.98
C VAL A 62 30.43 -6.43 -4.54
N ARG A 63 30.12 -7.70 -4.27
CA ARG A 63 28.92 -8.38 -4.78
C ARG A 63 27.60 -7.85 -4.20
N CYS A 64 27.60 -7.29 -3.00
CA CYS A 64 26.39 -6.70 -2.40
C CYS A 64 26.09 -5.31 -2.95
N TYR A 65 27.11 -4.59 -3.42
CA TYR A 65 26.96 -3.27 -4.03
C TYR A 65 26.77 -3.35 -5.56
N GLY A 66 27.50 -4.26 -6.20
CA GLY A 66 27.50 -4.48 -7.65
C GLY A 66 28.27 -3.39 -8.40
N LYS A 67 27.68 -2.90 -9.48
CA LYS A 67 28.23 -1.87 -10.35
C LYS A 67 28.35 -0.52 -9.65
N ASN A 68 29.50 0.13 -9.80
CA ASN A 68 29.69 1.51 -9.43
C ASN A 68 29.13 2.42 -10.54
N LEU A 69 28.10 3.19 -10.22
CA LEU A 69 27.38 4.01 -11.19
C LEU A 69 28.18 5.21 -11.69
N ALA A 70 29.20 5.65 -10.94
CA ALA A 70 30.05 6.77 -11.36
C ALA A 70 31.07 6.36 -12.42
N SER A 71 31.64 5.15 -12.31
CA SER A 71 32.65 4.62 -13.24
C SER A 71 32.08 3.70 -14.31
N GLY A 72 30.86 3.20 -14.13
CA GLY A 72 30.19 2.28 -15.05
C GLY A 72 30.75 0.85 -15.03
N ILE A 73 31.66 0.54 -14.11
CA ILE A 73 32.26 -0.80 -13.96
C ILE A 73 31.90 -1.40 -12.60
N LEU A 74 32.17 -2.71 -12.43
CA LEU A 74 32.03 -3.37 -11.13
C LEU A 74 32.84 -2.63 -10.06
N ALA A 75 32.24 -2.41 -8.88
CA ALA A 75 32.88 -1.66 -7.81
C ALA A 75 34.20 -2.32 -7.37
N GLN A 76 35.18 -1.49 -7.03
CA GLN A 76 36.50 -1.95 -6.63
C GLN A 76 36.67 -1.89 -5.11
N ARG A 77 37.55 -2.74 -4.58
CA ARG A 77 37.93 -2.66 -3.17
C ARG A 77 38.63 -1.32 -2.93
N GLY A 78 38.07 -0.50 -2.05
CA GLY A 78 38.55 0.86 -1.79
C GLY A 78 37.57 1.94 -2.20
N ASP A 79 36.56 1.62 -3.01
CA ASP A 79 35.51 2.58 -3.38
C ASP A 79 34.77 3.08 -2.13
N ALA A 80 34.72 4.40 -1.96
CA ALA A 80 34.07 5.06 -0.84
C ALA A 80 32.55 5.14 -1.04
N VAL A 81 31.88 3.98 -1.17
CA VAL A 81 30.45 3.87 -1.49
C VAL A 81 29.53 4.60 -0.52
N GLY A 82 29.95 4.79 0.75
CA GLY A 82 29.24 5.59 1.75
C GLY A 82 29.16 7.07 1.40
N ILE A 83 30.28 7.65 0.97
CA ILE A 83 30.34 9.07 0.57
C ILE A 83 29.58 9.27 -0.74
N ILE A 84 29.75 8.36 -1.70
CA ILE A 84 29.02 8.38 -2.97
C ILE A 84 27.52 8.36 -2.70
N ALA A 85 27.03 7.43 -1.89
CA ALA A 85 25.61 7.33 -1.53
C ALA A 85 25.09 8.59 -0.84
N ALA A 86 25.83 9.14 0.13
CA ALA A 86 25.42 10.36 0.83
C ALA A 86 25.33 11.56 -0.12
N GLN A 87 26.29 11.72 -1.04
CA GLN A 87 26.27 12.79 -2.05
C GLN A 87 25.12 12.61 -3.05
N SER A 88 24.90 11.38 -3.54
CA SER A 88 23.82 11.07 -4.50
C SER A 88 22.42 11.33 -3.94
N ILE A 89 22.26 11.38 -2.62
CA ILE A 89 20.99 11.71 -1.94
C ILE A 89 20.97 13.20 -1.55
N GLY A 90 22.06 13.70 -0.98
CA GLY A 90 22.16 15.04 -0.41
C GLY A 90 22.19 16.16 -1.45
N GLU A 91 22.95 16.01 -2.55
CA GLU A 91 23.02 17.04 -3.59
C GLU A 91 21.64 17.24 -4.26
N PRO A 92 20.96 16.19 -4.76
CA PRO A 92 19.59 16.37 -5.25
C PRO A 92 18.65 16.88 -4.15
N GLY A 93 18.78 16.40 -2.91
CA GLY A 93 17.96 16.84 -1.78
C GLY A 93 18.01 18.36 -1.54
N THR A 94 19.20 18.95 -1.56
CA THR A 94 19.36 20.42 -1.46
C THR A 94 18.80 21.13 -2.69
N GLN A 95 18.99 20.58 -3.88
CA GLN A 95 18.42 21.13 -5.11
C GLN A 95 16.87 21.11 -5.11
N LEU A 96 16.26 20.06 -4.54
CA LEU A 96 14.80 19.96 -4.42
C LEU A 96 14.23 21.13 -3.65
N THR A 97 14.87 21.54 -2.55
CA THR A 97 14.43 22.70 -1.74
C THR A 97 14.51 24.02 -2.49
N LEU A 98 15.42 24.15 -3.46
CA LEU A 98 15.56 25.38 -4.25
C LEU A 98 14.59 25.42 -5.44
N ARG A 99 14.29 24.27 -6.07
CA ARG A 99 13.38 24.19 -7.24
C ARG A 99 11.91 24.31 -6.87
N THR A 100 11.50 23.79 -5.71
CA THR A 100 10.09 23.72 -5.28
C THR A 100 9.40 25.07 -5.21
N PHE A 101 10.11 26.13 -4.81
CA PHE A 101 9.51 27.47 -4.70
C PHE A 101 9.23 28.15 -6.05
N HIS A 102 9.79 27.66 -7.16
CA HIS A 102 9.72 28.33 -8.46
C HIS A 102 8.74 27.67 -9.45
N VAL A 103 8.24 26.46 -9.16
CA VAL A 103 7.23 25.75 -9.99
C VAL A 103 5.82 26.02 -9.46
N GLY A 104 5.54 27.29 -9.12
CA GLY A 104 4.21 27.71 -8.72
C GLY A 104 3.24 27.60 -9.89
N GLY A 105 2.42 26.55 -9.92
CA GLY A 105 1.13 26.58 -10.61
C GLY A 105 0.92 25.69 -11.84
N VAL A 106 1.81 24.76 -12.20
CA VAL A 106 1.52 23.81 -13.29
C VAL A 106 1.35 22.40 -12.73
N ALA A 107 0.10 22.07 -12.38
CA ALA A 107 -0.29 20.73 -11.97
C ALA A 107 -0.24 19.78 -13.19
N GLY A 108 0.87 19.06 -13.36
CA GLY A 108 0.93 17.94 -14.30
C GLY A 108 0.05 16.81 -13.77
N SER A 109 -1.04 16.48 -14.48
CA SER A 109 -1.85 15.31 -14.16
C SER A 109 -1.06 14.05 -14.52
N THR A 110 -0.46 13.41 -13.51
CA THR A 110 -0.02 12.03 -13.68
C THR A 110 -1.26 11.16 -13.89
N SER A 111 -1.27 10.35 -14.95
CA SER A 111 -2.35 9.43 -15.29
C SER A 111 -2.59 8.48 -14.13
N VAL A 112 -3.78 8.55 -13.51
CA VAL A 112 -4.15 7.63 -12.45
C VAL A 112 -4.65 6.33 -13.09
N GLU A 113 -3.99 5.22 -12.80
CA GLU A 113 -4.43 3.90 -13.25
C GLU A 113 -5.73 3.52 -12.51
N SER A 114 -6.78 3.24 -13.29
CA SER A 114 -8.13 2.91 -12.81
C SER A 114 -8.58 1.50 -13.23
N SER A 115 -7.67 0.71 -13.79
CA SER A 115 -7.96 -0.58 -14.41
C SER A 115 -6.83 -1.56 -14.15
N LEU A 116 -7.19 -2.81 -13.86
CA LEU A 116 -6.26 -3.93 -13.74
C LEU A 116 -6.29 -4.76 -15.03
N TYR A 117 -5.12 -5.03 -15.59
CA TYR A 117 -4.97 -5.80 -16.83
C TYR A 117 -4.33 -7.17 -16.57
N ALA A 118 -4.75 -8.17 -17.34
CA ALA A 118 -4.15 -9.49 -17.38
C ALA A 118 -2.71 -9.42 -17.91
N LYS A 119 -1.74 -9.94 -17.16
CA LYS A 119 -0.32 -9.96 -17.58
C LYS A 119 0.06 -11.20 -18.38
N PHE A 120 -0.67 -12.29 -18.18
CA PHE A 120 -0.41 -13.58 -18.80
C PHE A 120 -1.72 -14.20 -19.30
N ASP A 121 -1.60 -15.00 -20.35
CA ASP A 121 -2.69 -15.87 -20.78
C ASP A 121 -2.91 -16.96 -19.74
N GLY A 122 -4.17 -17.21 -19.38
CA GLY A 122 -4.48 -18.20 -18.36
C GLY A 122 -5.96 -18.23 -18.01
N THR A 123 -6.29 -18.96 -16.94
CA THR A 123 -7.64 -19.03 -16.38
C THR A 123 -7.65 -18.40 -15.01
N LEU A 124 -8.56 -17.45 -14.81
CA LEU A 124 -8.71 -16.78 -13.51
C LEU A 124 -9.50 -17.64 -12.55
N GLN A 125 -9.01 -17.76 -11.32
CA GLN A 125 -9.70 -18.39 -10.21
C GLN A 125 -9.85 -17.37 -9.07
N PHE A 126 -11.08 -17.22 -8.58
CA PHE A 126 -11.38 -16.32 -7.47
C PHE A 126 -11.08 -17.03 -6.14
N ASP A 127 -10.30 -16.39 -5.27
CA ASP A 127 -10.01 -16.87 -3.92
C ASP A 127 -10.49 -15.86 -2.88
N GLY A 128 -11.45 -16.26 -2.04
CA GLY A 128 -12.03 -15.39 -1.02
C GLY A 128 -12.79 -14.15 -1.55
N LEU A 129 -13.03 -14.05 -2.86
CA LEU A 129 -13.65 -12.88 -3.47
C LEU A 129 -15.18 -12.91 -3.32
N ARG A 130 -15.74 -11.96 -2.56
CA ARG A 130 -17.19 -11.77 -2.44
C ARG A 130 -17.66 -10.70 -3.42
N THR A 131 -18.57 -11.09 -4.31
CA THR A 131 -19.11 -10.20 -5.36
C THR A 131 -20.64 -10.19 -5.32
N VAL A 132 -21.23 -9.08 -5.77
CA VAL A 132 -22.67 -8.98 -5.98
C VAL A 132 -22.92 -8.45 -7.38
N ALA A 133 -23.90 -9.05 -8.06
CA ALA A 133 -24.41 -8.53 -9.32
C ALA A 133 -25.37 -7.37 -9.03
N THR A 134 -25.03 -6.19 -9.54
CA THR A 134 -25.88 -4.99 -9.47
C THR A 134 -26.06 -4.38 -10.85
N GLU A 135 -26.99 -3.45 -10.99
CA GLU A 135 -27.21 -2.69 -12.22
C GLU A 135 -26.59 -1.31 -12.04
N ASN A 136 -25.76 -0.89 -13.00
CA ASN A 136 -25.23 0.48 -13.02
C ASN A 136 -26.34 1.48 -13.36
N ALA A 137 -26.05 2.77 -13.21
CA ALA A 137 -26.97 3.87 -13.58
C ALA A 137 -27.48 3.79 -15.04
N GLU A 138 -26.76 3.07 -15.92
CA GLU A 138 -27.11 2.82 -17.33
C GLU A 138 -27.92 1.52 -17.55
N GLY A 139 -28.33 0.82 -16.49
CA GLY A 139 -29.09 -0.44 -16.56
C GLY A 139 -28.25 -1.67 -16.96
N LYS A 140 -26.93 -1.53 -17.09
CA LYS A 140 -26.02 -2.65 -17.38
C LYS A 140 -25.73 -3.45 -16.11
N LYS A 141 -25.89 -4.78 -16.18
CA LYS A 141 -25.49 -5.69 -15.10
C LYS A 141 -23.97 -5.70 -14.96
N ILE A 142 -23.49 -5.28 -13.80
CA ILE A 142 -22.09 -5.28 -13.41
C ILE A 142 -21.90 -6.13 -12.16
N GLN A 143 -20.69 -6.66 -11.96
CA GLN A 143 -20.34 -7.30 -10.70
C GLN A 143 -19.46 -6.37 -9.88
N VAL A 144 -19.90 -6.05 -8.66
CA VAL A 144 -19.16 -5.21 -7.73
C VAL A 144 -18.56 -6.07 -6.64
N VAL A 145 -17.30 -5.80 -6.31
CA VAL A 145 -16.57 -6.47 -5.22
C VAL A 145 -16.97 -5.85 -3.89
N ILE A 146 -17.44 -6.70 -2.98
CA ILE A 146 -17.83 -6.31 -1.61
C ILE A 146 -16.83 -6.86 -0.58
N GLY A 147 -16.04 -7.88 -0.93
CA GLY A 147 -14.93 -8.34 -0.08
C GLY A 147 -13.74 -7.38 -0.11
N ARG A 148 -13.05 -7.18 1.02
CA ARG A 148 -11.82 -6.37 1.09
C ARG A 148 -10.54 -7.17 0.94
N THR A 149 -10.62 -8.49 1.10
CA THR A 149 -9.48 -9.42 1.16
C THR A 149 -9.41 -10.38 -0.02
N GLY A 150 -10.29 -10.22 -1.02
CA GLY A 150 -10.35 -11.13 -2.15
C GLY A 150 -9.14 -11.04 -3.07
N GLU A 151 -8.64 -12.20 -3.51
CA GLU A 151 -7.57 -12.34 -4.47
C GLU A 151 -8.07 -13.04 -5.74
N ILE A 152 -7.51 -12.67 -6.89
CA ILE A 152 -7.68 -13.38 -8.16
C ILE A 152 -6.36 -14.04 -8.51
N ARG A 153 -6.37 -15.36 -8.64
CA ARG A 153 -5.22 -16.16 -9.08
C ARG A 153 -5.32 -16.44 -10.57
N ASN A 154 -4.25 -16.20 -11.32
CA ASN A 154 -4.16 -16.61 -12.70
C ASN A 154 -3.41 -17.93 -12.79
N ILE A 155 -4.04 -18.95 -13.37
CA ILE A 155 -3.49 -20.31 -13.46
C ILE A 155 -3.36 -20.70 -14.92
N ASP A 156 -2.22 -21.29 -15.28
CA ASP A 156 -2.07 -21.94 -16.58
C ASP A 156 -2.70 -23.33 -16.54
N VAL A 157 -3.71 -23.55 -17.38
CA VAL A 157 -4.43 -24.83 -17.47
C VAL A 157 -3.55 -25.96 -18.02
N LYS A 158 -2.50 -25.64 -18.79
CA LYS A 158 -1.62 -26.67 -19.37
C LYS A 158 -0.64 -27.24 -18.36
N SER A 159 -0.17 -26.42 -17.41
CA SER A 159 0.86 -26.78 -16.44
C SER A 159 0.36 -26.84 -15.00
N ASP A 160 -0.93 -26.53 -14.76
CA ASP A 160 -1.56 -26.39 -13.44
C ASP A 160 -0.74 -25.51 -12.48
N ARG A 161 -0.09 -24.48 -13.04
CA ARG A 161 0.84 -23.59 -12.34
C ARG A 161 0.18 -22.25 -12.09
N LEU A 162 0.32 -21.74 -10.87
CA LEU A 162 -0.02 -20.36 -10.54
C LEU A 162 1.00 -19.42 -11.21
N LEU A 163 0.50 -18.59 -12.12
CA LEU A 163 1.31 -17.59 -12.83
C LEU A 163 1.49 -16.35 -11.95
N ASN A 164 0.37 -15.80 -11.45
CA ASN A 164 0.38 -14.67 -10.52
C ASN A 164 -0.90 -14.62 -9.65
N SER A 165 -0.84 -13.89 -8.55
CA SER A 165 -2.00 -13.53 -7.71
C SER A 165 -2.18 -12.01 -7.69
N MET A 166 -3.42 -11.54 -7.71
CA MET A 166 -3.77 -10.13 -7.79
C MET A 166 -4.81 -9.79 -6.73
N HIS A 167 -4.54 -8.78 -5.91
CA HIS A 167 -5.52 -8.25 -4.97
C HIS A 167 -6.51 -7.32 -5.69
N ILE A 168 -7.80 -7.50 -5.41
CA ILE A 168 -8.84 -6.67 -6.02
C ILE A 168 -9.38 -5.67 -4.99
N PRO A 169 -9.40 -4.37 -5.33
CA PRO A 169 -9.89 -3.36 -4.39
C PRO A 169 -11.39 -3.48 -4.13
N TYR A 170 -11.79 -3.15 -2.92
CA TYR A 170 -13.20 -3.04 -2.53
C TYR A 170 -13.94 -2.00 -3.38
N GLY A 171 -15.14 -2.35 -3.84
CA GLY A 171 -15.95 -1.50 -4.71
C GLY A 171 -15.51 -1.49 -6.17
N ALA A 172 -14.51 -2.29 -6.56
CA ALA A 172 -14.14 -2.46 -7.95
C ALA A 172 -15.25 -3.17 -8.74
N VAL A 173 -15.40 -2.78 -10.00
CA VAL A 173 -16.26 -3.42 -10.98
C VAL A 173 -15.46 -4.51 -11.70
N LEU A 174 -15.92 -5.76 -11.60
CA LEU A 174 -15.33 -6.88 -12.31
C LEU A 174 -15.88 -6.98 -13.73
N ASN A 175 -14.97 -7.15 -14.68
CA ASN A 175 -15.30 -7.37 -16.10
C ASN A 175 -15.21 -8.86 -16.49
N VAL A 176 -14.67 -9.69 -15.60
CA VAL A 176 -14.41 -11.12 -15.82
C VAL A 176 -15.20 -11.99 -14.84
N LYS A 177 -15.37 -13.27 -15.17
CA LYS A 177 -16.01 -14.29 -14.33
C LYS A 177 -15.00 -15.30 -13.77
N ASP A 178 -15.38 -15.94 -12.67
CA ASP A 178 -14.61 -17.07 -12.13
C ASP A 178 -14.51 -18.22 -13.14
N GLY A 179 -13.31 -18.74 -13.34
CA GLY A 179 -13.00 -19.78 -14.33
C GLY A 179 -12.92 -19.29 -15.78
N GLN A 180 -12.96 -17.98 -16.04
CA GLN A 180 -12.83 -17.44 -17.40
C GLN A 180 -11.38 -17.53 -17.91
N LYS A 181 -11.23 -17.99 -19.16
CA LYS A 181 -9.97 -17.88 -19.90
C LYS A 181 -9.77 -16.45 -20.36
N ILE A 182 -8.61 -15.90 -20.06
CA ILE A 182 -8.22 -14.52 -20.38
C ILE A 182 -6.97 -14.50 -21.25
N THR A 183 -6.85 -13.44 -22.03
CA THR A 183 -5.63 -13.14 -22.80
C THR A 183 -4.83 -12.00 -22.17
N LYS A 184 -3.53 -11.97 -22.39
CA LYS A 184 -2.64 -10.88 -21.97
C LYS A 184 -3.16 -9.54 -22.51
N GLY A 185 -3.33 -8.57 -21.61
CA GLY A 185 -3.83 -7.23 -21.88
C GLY A 185 -5.35 -7.06 -21.67
N GLU A 186 -6.08 -8.13 -21.36
CA GLU A 186 -7.52 -8.03 -21.08
C GLU A 186 -7.82 -7.37 -19.73
N VAL A 187 -8.87 -6.55 -19.65
CA VAL A 187 -9.23 -5.83 -18.42
C VAL A 187 -9.95 -6.76 -17.45
N ILE A 188 -9.38 -6.95 -16.27
CA ILE A 188 -9.92 -7.80 -15.20
C ILE A 188 -10.96 -7.02 -14.38
N CYS A 189 -10.58 -5.84 -13.89
CA CYS A 189 -11.46 -4.99 -13.10
C CYS A 189 -11.17 -3.50 -13.33
N THR A 190 -12.16 -2.67 -13.08
CA THR A 190 -12.05 -1.21 -13.10
C THR A 190 -12.55 -0.62 -11.77
N TRP A 191 -12.01 0.51 -11.35
CA TRP A 191 -12.46 1.22 -10.15
C TRP A 191 -12.37 2.74 -10.35
N ASP A 192 -13.00 3.50 -9.45
CA ASP A 192 -12.87 4.95 -9.44
C ASP A 192 -11.46 5.33 -8.90
N PRO A 193 -10.60 5.96 -9.72
CA PRO A 193 -9.25 6.33 -9.30
C PRO A 193 -9.22 7.44 -8.23
N PHE A 194 -10.29 8.24 -8.14
CA PHE A 194 -10.34 9.43 -7.30
C PHE A 194 -11.04 9.19 -5.97
N ASN A 195 -11.89 8.16 -5.88
CA ASN A 195 -12.72 7.93 -4.71
C ASN A 195 -12.56 6.50 -4.18
N ASN A 196 -12.36 6.37 -2.87
CA ASN A 196 -12.76 5.16 -2.17
C ASN A 196 -14.28 5.18 -2.02
N VAL A 197 -14.93 4.03 -2.13
CA VAL A 197 -16.39 3.95 -2.03
C VAL A 197 -16.78 3.15 -0.79
N ILE A 198 -17.95 3.44 -0.23
CA ILE A 198 -18.67 2.55 0.69
C ILE A 198 -19.89 2.04 -0.07
N VAL A 199 -20.02 0.73 -0.18
CA VAL A 199 -21.06 0.05 -0.98
C VAL A 199 -22.03 -0.67 -0.06
N ALA A 200 -23.32 -0.65 -0.39
CA ALA A 200 -24.35 -1.37 0.34
C ALA A 200 -24.16 -2.89 0.19
N GLU A 201 -24.11 -3.63 1.29
CA GLU A 201 -23.97 -5.09 1.25
C GLU A 201 -25.31 -5.82 1.04
N GLN A 202 -26.42 -5.14 1.31
CA GLN A 202 -27.75 -5.72 1.28
C GLN A 202 -28.76 -4.70 0.74
N ASN A 203 -29.90 -5.21 0.28
CA ASN A 203 -31.03 -4.36 -0.06
C ASN A 203 -31.69 -3.86 1.23
N GLY A 204 -32.14 -2.61 1.23
CA GLY A 204 -32.83 -2.02 2.37
C GLY A 204 -33.11 -0.55 2.20
N THR A 205 -33.70 0.05 3.22
CA THR A 205 -33.96 1.49 3.28
C THR A 205 -32.86 2.17 4.09
N ILE A 206 -32.45 3.36 3.67
CA ILE A 206 -31.44 4.16 4.35
C ILE A 206 -32.06 4.93 5.53
N ALA A 207 -31.42 4.84 6.69
CA ALA A 207 -31.64 5.71 7.83
C ALA A 207 -30.31 6.36 8.25
N PHE A 208 -30.34 7.63 8.64
CA PHE A 208 -29.14 8.31 9.13
C PHE A 208 -29.04 8.26 10.65
N ASP A 209 -27.85 8.02 11.16
CA ASP A 209 -27.54 8.09 12.59
C ASP A 209 -26.53 9.21 12.85
N ALA A 210 -26.88 10.09 13.78
CA ALA A 210 -26.09 11.26 14.16
C ALA A 210 -25.64 12.17 12.99
N LEU A 211 -26.39 12.23 11.89
CA LEU A 211 -26.13 13.13 10.75
C LEU A 211 -26.86 14.47 10.94
N LEU A 212 -26.16 15.48 11.43
CA LEU A 212 -26.70 16.79 11.79
C LEU A 212 -25.93 17.91 11.07
N GLU A 213 -26.68 18.78 10.41
CA GLU A 213 -26.12 19.90 9.64
C GLU A 213 -25.36 20.87 10.56
N GLY A 214 -24.15 21.24 10.15
CA GLY A 214 -23.24 22.12 10.89
C GLY A 214 -22.55 21.48 12.10
N VAL A 215 -22.90 20.24 12.46
CA VAL A 215 -22.31 19.51 13.60
C VAL A 215 -21.51 18.29 13.17
N THR A 216 -22.07 17.46 12.27
CA THR A 216 -21.43 16.25 11.75
C THR A 216 -21.33 16.23 10.22
N TYR A 217 -22.13 17.02 9.51
CA TYR A 217 -21.93 17.27 8.07
C TYR A 217 -22.12 18.75 7.72
N ARG A 218 -21.57 19.15 6.57
CA ARG A 218 -21.78 20.45 5.94
C ARG A 218 -22.27 20.22 4.51
N ASP A 219 -23.22 21.03 4.07
CA ASP A 219 -23.66 21.06 2.68
C ASP A 219 -22.67 21.94 1.89
N GLU A 220 -21.87 21.32 1.02
CA GLU A 220 -20.92 22.01 0.16
C GLU A 220 -21.40 21.93 -1.30
N ALA A 221 -21.37 23.07 -2.00
CA ALA A 221 -21.64 23.09 -3.42
C ALA A 221 -20.37 22.71 -4.17
N ASP A 222 -20.43 21.67 -4.99
CA ASP A 222 -19.34 21.32 -5.89
C ASP A 222 -19.09 22.46 -6.88
N GLU A 223 -17.87 23.00 -6.88
CA GLU A 223 -17.45 24.13 -7.71
C GLU A 223 -17.57 23.84 -9.21
N GLN A 224 -17.52 22.57 -9.64
CA GLN A 224 -17.60 22.20 -11.06
C GLN A 224 -19.02 21.96 -11.56
N THR A 225 -19.84 21.28 -10.77
CA THR A 225 -21.17 20.82 -11.21
C THR A 225 -22.31 21.65 -10.65
N GLY A 226 -22.08 22.43 -9.59
CA GLY A 226 -23.11 23.17 -8.87
C GLY A 226 -24.09 22.27 -8.09
N HIS A 227 -23.86 20.96 -8.07
CA HIS A 227 -24.60 20.04 -7.21
C HIS A 227 -24.14 20.21 -5.77
N ARG A 228 -25.10 20.10 -4.84
CA ARG A 228 -24.82 20.16 -3.41
C ARG A 228 -24.54 18.76 -2.91
N GLU A 229 -23.41 18.61 -2.23
CA GLU A 229 -22.98 17.35 -1.63
C GLU A 229 -22.87 17.50 -0.11
N LYS A 230 -23.36 16.50 0.61
CA LYS A 230 -23.24 16.45 2.07
C LYS A 230 -21.86 15.89 2.41
N VAL A 231 -20.98 16.74 2.93
CA VAL A 231 -19.62 16.39 3.33
C VAL A 231 -19.54 16.23 4.83
N VAL A 232 -19.04 15.08 5.30
CA VAL A 232 -18.86 14.78 6.72
C VAL A 232 -17.72 15.60 7.30
N ILE A 233 -17.99 16.34 8.38
CA ILE A 233 -17.02 17.20 9.06
C ILE A 233 -16.60 16.60 10.40
N GLU A 234 -15.42 17.00 10.89
CA GLU A 234 -14.98 16.60 12.22
C GLU A 234 -15.88 17.24 13.28
N THR A 235 -16.50 16.40 14.11
CA THR A 235 -17.35 16.86 15.20
C THR A 235 -16.56 17.06 16.48
N LYS A 236 -16.89 18.11 17.24
CA LYS A 236 -16.34 18.34 18.58
C LYS A 236 -16.93 17.39 19.63
N ASP A 237 -18.11 16.83 19.35
CA ASP A 237 -18.84 15.95 20.26
C ASP A 237 -18.61 14.48 19.88
N LYS A 238 -17.66 13.84 20.58
CA LYS A 238 -17.25 12.45 20.31
C LYS A 238 -18.34 11.39 20.53
N THR A 239 -19.52 11.78 21.01
CA THR A 239 -20.68 10.89 21.19
C THR A 239 -21.53 10.78 19.92
N LYS A 240 -21.47 11.77 19.02
CA LYS A 240 -22.27 11.84 17.80
C LYS A 240 -21.42 11.41 16.61
N LEU A 241 -21.46 10.13 16.31
CA LEU A 241 -20.63 9.53 15.26
C LEU A 241 -21.50 9.31 14.02
N PRO A 242 -21.26 10.05 12.92
CA PRO A 242 -22.11 9.97 11.74
C PRO A 242 -22.01 8.57 11.13
N ALA A 243 -23.17 7.93 10.95
CA ALA A 243 -23.27 6.62 10.35
C ALA A 243 -24.52 6.50 9.47
N ILE A 244 -24.43 5.64 8.45
CA ILE A 244 -25.54 5.26 7.60
C ILE A 244 -26.00 3.87 8.03
N ILE A 245 -27.29 3.72 8.28
CA ILE A 245 -27.91 2.45 8.63
C ILE A 245 -28.68 1.99 7.39
N VAL A 246 -28.43 0.76 6.95
CA VAL A 246 -29.26 0.10 5.93
C VAL A 246 -30.17 -0.89 6.63
N GLU A 247 -31.46 -0.55 6.70
CA GLU A 247 -32.52 -1.38 7.27
C GLU A 247 -33.01 -2.38 6.22
N GLY A 248 -32.46 -3.59 6.27
CA GLY A 248 -32.83 -4.69 5.40
C GLY A 248 -33.27 -5.92 6.20
N LYS A 249 -32.78 -7.10 5.79
CA LYS A 249 -32.98 -8.34 6.58
C LYS A 249 -32.32 -8.27 7.96
N GLU A 250 -31.17 -7.61 8.02
CA GLU A 250 -30.44 -7.31 9.26
C GLU A 250 -30.17 -5.80 9.33
N LYS A 251 -29.90 -5.25 10.51
CA LYS A 251 -29.52 -3.84 10.63
C LYS A 251 -28.01 -3.72 10.45
N LYS A 252 -27.57 -3.14 9.32
CA LYS A 252 -26.13 -2.89 9.07
C LYS A 252 -25.81 -1.41 9.20
N THR A 253 -24.79 -1.09 9.99
CA THR A 253 -24.32 0.27 10.24
C THR A 253 -22.98 0.50 9.56
N TYR A 254 -22.90 1.54 8.73
CA TYR A 254 -21.71 1.99 8.03
C TYR A 254 -21.25 3.31 8.63
N ASN A 255 -20.08 3.32 9.28
CA ASN A 255 -19.52 4.53 9.86
C ASN A 255 -18.97 5.44 8.75
N LEU A 256 -19.19 6.74 8.89
CA LEU A 256 -18.72 7.73 7.93
C LEU A 256 -17.46 8.42 8.44
N PRO A 257 -16.30 8.23 7.80
CA PRO A 257 -15.09 8.96 8.16
C PRO A 257 -15.23 10.44 7.76
N VAL A 258 -14.40 11.29 8.39
CA VAL A 258 -14.35 12.72 8.08
C VAL A 258 -13.90 12.92 6.63
N GLY A 259 -14.53 13.86 5.91
CA GLY A 259 -14.29 14.13 4.50
C GLY A 259 -15.04 13.20 3.54
N SER A 260 -15.97 12.38 4.04
CA SER A 260 -16.84 11.55 3.21
C SER A 260 -17.94 12.38 2.54
N HIS A 261 -18.16 12.15 1.24
CA HIS A 261 -19.24 12.72 0.45
C HIS A 261 -20.39 11.72 0.35
N ILE A 262 -21.55 12.08 0.89
CA ILE A 262 -22.73 11.22 0.93
C ILE A 262 -23.52 11.44 -0.36
N VAL A 263 -23.77 10.37 -1.12
CA VAL A 263 -24.41 10.43 -2.45
C VAL A 263 -25.92 10.18 -2.37
N ILE A 264 -26.39 9.61 -1.27
CA ILE A 264 -27.76 9.13 -1.04
C ILE A 264 -28.52 10.03 -0.08
N GLU A 265 -29.86 9.99 -0.14
CA GLU A 265 -30.72 10.67 0.81
C GLU A 265 -31.33 9.72 1.85
N GLU A 266 -31.87 10.29 2.92
CA GLU A 266 -32.54 9.51 3.95
C GLU A 266 -33.89 9.00 3.43
N GLY A 267 -34.18 7.72 3.67
CA GLY A 267 -35.39 7.07 3.17
C GLY A 267 -35.28 6.46 1.77
N ASP A 268 -34.15 6.65 1.08
CA ASP A 268 -33.90 6.01 -0.22
C ASP A 268 -33.83 4.48 -0.09
N GLU A 269 -34.39 3.78 -1.07
CA GLU A 269 -34.22 2.32 -1.22
C GLU A 269 -32.92 2.03 -1.97
N VAL A 270 -32.03 1.25 -1.33
CA VAL A 270 -30.76 0.83 -1.92
C VAL A 270 -30.74 -0.64 -2.27
N ARG A 271 -30.03 -0.95 -3.35
CA ARG A 271 -29.70 -2.32 -3.74
C ARG A 271 -28.29 -2.68 -3.26
N SER A 272 -28.07 -3.95 -2.96
CA SER A 272 -26.74 -4.49 -2.71
C SER A 272 -25.83 -4.20 -3.91
N GLY A 273 -24.62 -3.69 -3.65
CA GLY A 273 -23.69 -3.22 -4.68
C GLY A 273 -23.81 -1.73 -5.03
N GLN A 274 -24.81 -1.00 -4.52
CA GLN A 274 -24.96 0.44 -4.76
C GLN A 274 -24.00 1.26 -3.88
N VAL A 275 -23.38 2.29 -4.45
CA VAL A 275 -22.49 3.21 -3.74
C VAL A 275 -23.30 4.13 -2.83
N LEU A 276 -23.01 4.09 -1.54
CA LEU A 276 -23.61 4.94 -0.51
C LEU A 276 -22.83 6.24 -0.33
N VAL A 277 -21.50 6.13 -0.33
CA VAL A 277 -20.59 7.21 0.04
C VAL A 277 -19.38 7.15 -0.86
N LYS A 278 -18.94 8.33 -1.31
CA LYS A 278 -17.65 8.52 -1.96
C LYS A 278 -16.73 9.23 -0.97
N ILE A 279 -15.58 8.64 -0.72
CA ILE A 279 -14.52 9.23 0.07
C ILE A 279 -13.48 9.65 -0.94
N PRO A 280 -13.35 10.95 -1.26
CA PRO A 280 -12.26 11.42 -2.09
C PRO A 280 -10.98 10.87 -1.51
N ARG A 281 -10.27 10.09 -2.32
CA ARG A 281 -8.89 9.78 -2.02
C ARG A 281 -8.25 11.16 -1.97
N VAL A 282 -7.77 11.54 -0.79
CA VAL A 282 -6.77 12.59 -0.73
C VAL A 282 -5.69 12.05 -1.64
N LEU A 283 -5.61 12.61 -2.85
CA LEU A 283 -4.77 12.16 -3.95
C LEU A 283 -3.34 12.55 -3.59
N SER A 284 -2.91 12.18 -2.39
CA SER A 284 -1.88 12.82 -1.60
C SER A 284 -1.75 14.31 -1.91
N LYS A 285 -2.81 15.12 -2.11
CA LYS A 285 -2.70 16.47 -2.71
C LYS A 285 -1.58 16.54 -3.77
N LEU A 286 -1.73 15.99 -4.98
CA LEU A 286 -0.65 16.16 -5.97
C LEU A 286 0.72 15.68 -5.45
N LYS A 287 0.81 14.70 -4.54
CA LYS A 287 2.06 14.33 -3.84
C LYS A 287 2.91 15.58 -3.55
N ASP A 288 2.31 16.52 -2.82
CA ASP A 288 2.78 17.88 -2.52
C ASP A 288 4.28 18.05 -2.81
N ILE A 289 4.61 18.58 -3.99
CA ILE A 289 5.99 18.75 -4.45
C ILE A 289 6.79 19.53 -3.39
N THR A 290 6.12 20.41 -2.63
CA THR A 290 6.72 21.25 -1.59
C THR A 290 7.07 20.53 -0.28
N GLY A 291 6.50 19.35 -0.02
CA GLY A 291 6.65 18.60 1.23
C GLY A 291 7.63 17.41 1.19
N GLY A 292 8.25 17.13 0.03
CA GLY A 292 9.08 15.92 -0.16
C GLY A 292 10.26 15.80 0.81
N LEU A 293 11.05 16.85 0.99
CA LEU A 293 12.21 16.79 1.89
C LEU A 293 11.82 16.61 3.37
N PRO A 294 10.83 17.34 3.92
CA PRO A 294 10.29 17.05 5.26
C PRO A 294 9.96 15.57 5.48
N ARG A 295 9.32 14.93 4.49
CA ARG A 295 9.02 13.50 4.56
C ARG A 295 10.29 12.62 4.59
N VAL A 296 11.26 12.91 3.74
CA VAL A 296 12.55 12.20 3.74
C VAL A 296 13.28 12.38 5.09
N THR A 297 13.22 13.58 5.68
CA THR A 297 13.79 13.83 7.00
C THR A 297 13.04 13.08 8.11
N GLU A 298 11.70 13.00 8.06
CA GLU A 298 10.93 12.16 8.99
C GLU A 298 11.35 10.69 8.94
N LEU A 299 11.58 10.16 7.74
CA LEU A 299 12.00 8.77 7.53
C LEU A 299 13.43 8.53 8.03
N PHE A 300 14.39 9.41 7.74
CA PHE A 300 15.76 9.28 8.23
C PHE A 300 15.89 9.48 9.75
N GLU A 301 15.02 10.28 10.35
CA GLU A 301 14.96 10.46 11.80
C GLU A 301 14.07 9.41 12.51
N ALA A 302 13.49 8.47 11.74
CA ALA A 302 12.55 7.46 12.24
C ALA A 302 11.42 8.06 13.11
N ARG A 303 10.93 9.26 12.73
CA ARG A 303 9.83 9.92 13.44
C ARG A 303 8.50 9.24 13.15
N ASN A 304 7.58 9.35 14.11
CA ASN A 304 6.20 8.94 13.89
C ASN A 304 5.54 9.88 12.87
N PRO A 305 4.82 9.32 11.87
CA PRO A 305 4.06 10.11 10.92
C PRO A 305 3.05 11.04 11.61
N SER A 306 2.72 12.16 10.94
CA SER A 306 1.68 13.08 11.42
C SER A 306 0.28 12.43 11.48
N ASN A 307 0.01 11.44 10.62
CA ASN A 307 -1.22 10.65 10.64
C ASN A 307 -0.91 9.14 10.65
N PRO A 308 -0.61 8.56 11.84
CA PRO A 308 -0.20 7.16 11.93
C PRO A 308 -1.41 6.22 11.77
N ALA A 309 -1.29 5.21 10.90
CA ALA A 309 -2.26 4.13 10.80
C ALA A 309 -2.14 3.17 11.99
N VAL A 310 -3.27 2.62 12.44
CA VAL A 310 -3.27 1.52 13.41
C VAL A 310 -3.03 0.23 12.63
N VAL A 311 -1.96 -0.50 12.95
CA VAL A 311 -1.62 -1.77 12.31
C VAL A 311 -1.86 -2.96 13.23
N CYS A 312 -2.15 -4.11 12.63
CA CYS A 312 -2.31 -5.36 13.35
C CYS A 312 -0.94 -5.99 13.67
N GLU A 313 -0.76 -6.58 14.84
CA GLU A 313 0.49 -7.25 15.26
C GLU A 313 0.48 -8.75 15.02
N ILE A 314 -0.70 -9.35 14.84
CA ILE A 314 -0.88 -10.81 14.78
C ILE A 314 -1.71 -11.22 13.56
N ASP A 315 -1.49 -12.43 13.07
CA ASP A 315 -2.37 -13.03 12.07
C ASP A 315 -3.66 -13.52 12.75
N GLY A 316 -4.82 -13.15 12.24
CA GLY A 316 -6.07 -13.57 12.89
C GLY A 316 -7.35 -13.09 12.22
N VAL A 317 -8.46 -13.50 12.80
CA VAL A 317 -9.80 -13.07 12.39
C VAL A 317 -10.19 -11.84 13.19
N VAL A 318 -10.68 -10.83 12.48
CA VAL A 318 -11.14 -9.56 13.05
C VAL A 318 -12.54 -9.71 13.62
N ALA A 319 -12.74 -9.21 14.83
CA ALA A 319 -14.03 -9.05 15.47
C ALA A 319 -14.19 -7.60 15.98
N PHE A 320 -15.35 -6.98 15.76
CA PHE A 320 -15.61 -5.64 16.28
C PHE A 320 -16.14 -5.68 17.72
N GLY A 321 -15.42 -4.99 18.60
CA GLY A 321 -15.83 -4.76 19.98
C GLY A 321 -16.70 -3.51 20.16
N ALA A 322 -16.92 -3.17 21.43
CA ALA A 322 -17.69 -2.00 21.82
C ALA A 322 -16.98 -0.69 21.47
N ILE A 323 -17.75 0.36 21.27
CA ILE A 323 -17.22 1.71 21.06
C ILE A 323 -16.83 2.29 22.44
N LYS A 324 -15.55 2.60 22.62
CA LYS A 324 -15.00 3.18 23.85
C LYS A 324 -14.48 4.58 23.58
N ARG A 325 -15.13 5.60 24.16
CA ARG A 325 -14.70 7.01 24.09
C ARG A 325 -14.45 7.52 22.66
N GLY A 326 -15.29 7.12 21.69
CA GLY A 326 -15.16 7.51 20.28
C GLY A 326 -14.21 6.65 19.44
N ASN A 327 -13.60 5.61 20.04
CA ASN A 327 -12.80 4.62 19.34
C ASN A 327 -13.59 3.32 19.18
N ARG A 328 -13.53 2.71 18.00
CA ARG A 328 -13.96 1.33 17.79
C ARG A 328 -12.86 0.40 18.30
N GLU A 329 -13.23 -0.50 19.20
CA GLU A 329 -12.36 -1.62 19.57
C GLU A 329 -12.38 -2.66 18.44
N ILE A 330 -11.22 -2.97 17.88
CA ILE A 330 -11.02 -4.03 16.90
C ILE A 330 -10.23 -5.13 17.60
N ILE A 331 -10.83 -6.30 17.69
CA ILE A 331 -10.26 -7.48 18.33
C ILE A 331 -9.75 -8.38 17.22
N VAL A 332 -8.51 -8.83 17.31
CA VAL A 332 -7.97 -9.83 16.39
C VAL A 332 -7.67 -11.08 17.19
N GLU A 333 -8.24 -12.19 16.76
CA GLU A 333 -8.05 -13.50 17.38
C GLU A 333 -7.23 -14.38 16.44
N ALA A 334 -6.04 -14.76 16.91
CA ALA A 334 -5.16 -15.68 16.20
C ALA A 334 -5.61 -17.14 16.41
N LYS A 335 -5.17 -18.03 15.50
CA LYS A 335 -5.54 -19.46 15.54
C LYS A 335 -5.06 -20.19 16.79
N ASP A 336 -4.02 -19.68 17.44
CA ASP A 336 -3.44 -20.17 18.69
C ASP A 336 -4.19 -19.65 19.94
N GLY A 337 -5.25 -18.85 19.76
CA GLY A 337 -6.05 -18.28 20.84
C GLY A 337 -5.48 -16.99 21.42
N VAL A 338 -4.40 -16.43 20.84
CA VAL A 338 -3.90 -15.11 21.24
C VAL A 338 -4.86 -14.03 20.75
N VAL A 339 -5.39 -13.24 21.68
CA VAL A 339 -6.30 -12.13 21.37
C VAL A 339 -5.61 -10.79 21.58
N ARG A 340 -5.55 -9.97 20.53
CA ARG A 340 -5.06 -8.59 20.59
C ARG A 340 -6.20 -7.61 20.35
N LYS A 341 -6.17 -6.48 21.05
CA LYS A 341 -7.20 -5.44 20.95
C LYS A 341 -6.57 -4.13 20.51
N TYR A 342 -7.15 -3.52 19.48
CA TYR A 342 -6.73 -2.27 18.88
C TYR A 342 -7.85 -1.24 19.03
N LEU A 343 -7.50 0.02 19.29
CA LEU A 343 -8.46 1.11 19.38
C LEU A 343 -8.30 2.01 18.15
N VAL A 344 -9.28 1.96 17.25
CA VAL A 344 -9.28 2.78 16.04
C VAL A 344 -10.29 3.93 16.18
N PRO A 345 -9.86 5.20 16.07
CA PRO A 345 -10.78 6.33 16.09
C PRO A 345 -11.83 6.23 14.97
N LEU A 346 -13.09 6.44 15.30
CA LEU A 346 -14.20 6.37 14.32
C LEU A 346 -14.22 7.54 13.35
N SER A 347 -13.48 8.62 13.63
CA SER A 347 -13.24 9.70 12.67
C SER A 347 -12.39 9.26 11.48
N ARG A 348 -11.65 8.15 11.61
CA ARG A 348 -10.80 7.58 10.55
C ARG A 348 -11.53 6.45 9.83
N GLN A 349 -11.16 6.26 8.56
CA GLN A 349 -11.66 5.13 7.78
C GLN A 349 -11.08 3.82 8.33
N ILE A 350 -11.95 2.90 8.75
CA ILE A 350 -11.58 1.54 9.12
C ILE A 350 -11.52 0.70 7.84
N LEU A 351 -10.38 0.05 7.60
CA LEU A 351 -10.10 -0.69 6.36
C LEU A 351 -10.56 -2.15 6.43
N VAL A 352 -10.87 -2.66 7.62
CA VAL A 352 -11.25 -4.06 7.87
C VAL A 352 -12.74 -4.19 8.17
N GLN A 353 -13.28 -5.40 8.05
CA GLN A 353 -14.65 -5.78 8.42
C GLN A 353 -14.66 -6.86 9.51
N ASP A 354 -15.83 -7.05 10.11
CA ASP A 354 -16.08 -8.15 11.03
C ASP A 354 -16.00 -9.50 10.29
N GLY A 355 -15.19 -10.42 10.80
CA GLY A 355 -14.92 -11.71 10.17
C GLY A 355 -13.80 -11.71 9.13
N ASP A 356 -13.16 -10.57 8.83
CA ASP A 356 -12.02 -10.53 7.91
C ASP A 356 -10.81 -11.24 8.52
N PHE A 357 -10.09 -12.02 7.70
CA PHE A 357 -8.78 -12.53 8.07
C PHE A 357 -7.71 -11.49 7.71
N VAL A 358 -6.96 -11.02 8.70
CA VAL A 358 -5.87 -10.06 8.53
C VAL A 358 -4.53 -10.70 8.88
N LYS A 359 -3.48 -10.24 8.20
CA LYS A 359 -2.11 -10.66 8.48
C LYS A 359 -1.42 -9.63 9.40
N ALA A 360 -0.39 -10.07 10.09
CA ALA A 360 0.49 -9.23 10.88
C ALA A 360 1.08 -8.12 10.00
N GLY A 361 0.92 -6.89 10.47
CA GLY A 361 1.32 -5.65 9.82
C GLY A 361 0.38 -5.16 8.72
N SER A 362 -0.83 -5.71 8.60
CA SER A 362 -1.91 -5.10 7.82
C SER A 362 -2.48 -3.87 8.55
N SER A 363 -2.75 -2.79 7.83
CA SER A 363 -3.35 -1.57 8.37
C SER A 363 -4.85 -1.76 8.64
N LEU A 364 -5.28 -1.51 9.87
CA LEU A 364 -6.67 -1.55 10.31
C LEU A 364 -7.40 -0.22 10.04
N SER A 365 -6.65 0.87 9.97
CA SER A 365 -7.15 2.21 9.66
C SER A 365 -6.38 2.87 8.52
N ASP A 366 -6.99 3.86 7.89
CA ASP A 366 -6.29 4.79 7.02
C ASP A 366 -5.16 5.54 7.77
N GLY A 367 -4.13 5.97 7.02
CA GLY A 367 -2.93 6.63 7.53
C GLY A 367 -1.63 5.96 7.07
N GLN A 368 -0.51 6.51 7.53
CA GLN A 368 0.83 5.99 7.23
C GLN A 368 1.32 5.07 8.34
N THR A 369 1.92 3.95 8.00
CA THR A 369 2.50 3.04 8.99
C THR A 369 3.79 3.63 9.56
N ALA A 370 3.94 3.61 10.89
CA ALA A 370 5.17 4.07 11.53
C ALA A 370 6.29 3.03 11.33
N PRO A 371 7.54 3.45 11.04
CA PRO A 371 8.67 2.52 10.90
C PRO A 371 8.89 1.64 12.16
N ALA A 372 8.65 2.19 13.35
CA ALA A 372 8.78 1.44 14.61
C ALA A 372 7.80 0.26 14.69
N ASP A 373 6.56 0.45 14.24
CA ASP A 373 5.56 -0.62 14.22
C ASP A 373 5.94 -1.70 13.18
N ILE A 374 6.51 -1.30 12.04
CA ILE A 374 6.99 -2.26 11.04
C ILE A 374 8.15 -3.09 11.60
N LEU A 375 9.07 -2.45 12.31
CA LEU A 375 10.22 -3.13 12.91
C LEU A 375 9.78 -4.14 13.97
N SER A 376 8.85 -3.78 14.86
CA SER A 376 8.38 -4.67 15.91
C SER A 376 7.53 -5.83 15.38
N ILE A 377 6.76 -5.61 14.31
CA ILE A 377 5.80 -6.61 13.80
C ILE A 377 6.41 -7.48 12.70
N LYS A 378 7.01 -6.86 11.67
CA LYS A 378 7.54 -7.55 10.48
C LYS A 378 9.05 -7.78 10.53
N GLY A 379 9.75 -7.14 11.47
CA GLY A 379 11.19 -7.30 11.66
C GLY A 379 12.05 -6.34 10.84
N PRO A 380 13.39 -6.47 10.94
CA PRO A 380 14.35 -5.50 10.44
C PRO A 380 14.38 -5.39 8.91
N PHE A 381 14.24 -6.51 8.18
CA PHE A 381 14.29 -6.47 6.72
C PHE A 381 13.08 -5.73 6.12
N ALA A 382 11.89 -5.95 6.69
CA ALA A 382 10.68 -5.29 6.23
C ALA A 382 10.70 -3.78 6.46
N VAL A 383 11.22 -3.31 7.60
CA VAL A 383 11.36 -1.86 7.83
C VAL A 383 12.42 -1.25 6.92
N GLN A 384 13.52 -1.96 6.66
CA GLN A 384 14.55 -1.48 5.74
C GLN A 384 14.01 -1.33 4.32
N GLU A 385 13.27 -2.32 3.82
CA GLU A 385 12.61 -2.27 2.52
C GLU A 385 11.61 -1.11 2.45
N TYR A 386 10.76 -0.97 3.48
CA TYR A 386 9.80 0.12 3.56
C TYR A 386 10.48 1.50 3.47
N VAL A 387 11.52 1.72 4.27
CA VAL A 387 12.25 3.01 4.28
C VAL A 387 12.93 3.27 2.94
N VAL A 388 13.53 2.26 2.31
CA VAL A 388 14.15 2.39 0.99
C VAL A 388 13.10 2.79 -0.06
N ASN A 389 11.96 2.10 -0.09
CA ASN A 389 10.90 2.35 -1.06
C ASN A 389 10.26 3.73 -0.85
N GLU A 390 9.94 4.12 0.38
CA GLU A 390 9.34 5.42 0.69
C GLU A 390 10.26 6.60 0.31
N ILE A 391 11.55 6.52 0.64
CA ILE A 391 12.52 7.56 0.26
C ILE A 391 12.64 7.62 -1.26
N GLN A 392 12.73 6.47 -1.92
CA GLN A 392 12.81 6.40 -3.38
C GLN A 392 11.61 7.00 -4.07
N GLU A 393 10.40 6.76 -3.55
CA GLU A 393 9.20 7.36 -4.10
C GLU A 393 9.28 8.88 -4.07
N VAL A 394 9.72 9.48 -2.96
CA VAL A 394 9.86 10.94 -2.87
C VAL A 394 10.79 11.48 -3.97
N TYR A 395 11.96 10.87 -4.17
CA TYR A 395 12.89 11.32 -5.21
C TYR A 395 12.35 11.08 -6.63
N ARG A 396 11.73 9.93 -6.89
CA ARG A 396 11.13 9.60 -8.20
C ARG A 396 10.03 10.58 -8.58
N LEU A 397 9.21 11.00 -7.63
CA LEU A 397 8.16 11.99 -7.86
C LEU A 397 8.68 13.36 -8.25
N GLN A 398 9.85 13.71 -7.75
CA GLN A 398 10.54 14.93 -8.13
C GLN A 398 11.31 14.78 -9.46
N GLY A 399 11.14 13.65 -10.15
CA GLY A 399 11.84 13.33 -11.39
C GLY A 399 13.32 12.97 -11.20
N VAL A 400 13.79 12.80 -9.95
CA VAL A 400 15.16 12.40 -9.65
C VAL A 400 15.22 10.88 -9.55
N LYS A 401 15.82 10.24 -10.55
CA LYS A 401 16.07 8.79 -10.51
C LYS A 401 17.34 8.51 -9.70
N ILE A 402 17.18 7.99 -8.49
CA ILE A 402 18.29 7.47 -7.66
C ILE A 402 18.22 5.94 -7.70
N ASN A 403 19.36 5.25 -7.70
CA ASN A 403 19.38 3.80 -7.56
C ASN A 403 19.24 3.38 -6.10
N ASP A 404 18.45 2.34 -5.84
CA ASP A 404 18.12 1.84 -4.49
C ASP A 404 19.38 1.58 -3.63
N LYS A 405 20.53 1.25 -4.26
CA LYS A 405 21.79 0.94 -3.56
C LYS A 405 22.29 2.10 -2.70
N HIS A 406 22.05 3.33 -3.12
CA HIS A 406 22.48 4.50 -2.35
C HIS A 406 21.65 4.67 -1.08
N VAL A 407 20.33 4.48 -1.18
CA VAL A 407 19.43 4.57 -0.03
C VAL A 407 19.70 3.41 0.94
N GLU A 408 19.89 2.19 0.42
CA GLU A 408 20.27 1.02 1.22
C GLU A 408 21.55 1.24 2.05
N VAL A 409 22.56 1.92 1.50
CA VAL A 409 23.79 2.24 2.23
C VAL A 409 23.52 3.09 3.47
N ILE A 410 22.60 4.07 3.37
CA ILE A 410 22.23 4.94 4.50
C ILE A 410 21.32 4.20 5.49
N VAL A 411 20.32 3.48 4.99
CA VAL A 411 19.41 2.67 5.83
C VAL A 411 20.19 1.62 6.62
N ARG A 412 21.23 1.02 6.03
CA ARG A 412 22.16 0.15 6.76
C ARG A 412 22.85 0.86 7.93
N GLN A 413 23.15 2.16 7.82
CA GLN A 413 23.76 2.92 8.92
C GLN A 413 22.75 3.23 10.04
N MET A 414 21.48 3.44 9.71
CA MET A 414 20.42 3.66 10.70
C MET A 414 20.22 2.44 11.61
N MET A 415 20.32 1.24 11.05
CA MET A 415 20.06 -0.04 11.72
C MET A 415 21.32 -0.72 12.29
N ARG A 416 22.33 0.06 12.72
CA ARG A 416 23.63 -0.49 13.19
C ARG A 416 23.65 -0.96 14.63
N LYS A 417 22.70 -0.49 15.44
CA LYS A 417 22.62 -0.80 16.86
C LYS A 417 21.68 -1.96 17.09
N VAL A 418 21.95 -2.72 18.14
CA VAL A 418 21.12 -3.83 18.59
C VAL A 418 20.91 -3.65 20.08
N THR A 419 19.67 -3.82 20.54
CA THR A 419 19.37 -3.80 21.97
C THR A 419 19.58 -5.20 22.52
N ILE A 420 20.33 -5.32 23.62
CA ILE A 420 20.50 -6.60 24.31
C ILE A 420 19.27 -6.86 25.18
N GLU A 421 18.45 -7.86 24.82
CA GLU A 421 17.29 -8.27 25.63
C GLU A 421 17.70 -9.15 26.81
N ASP A 422 18.58 -10.13 26.56
CA ASP A 422 19.13 -11.04 27.57
C ASP A 422 20.66 -11.13 27.34
N ALA A 423 21.42 -10.87 28.40
CA ALA A 423 22.88 -10.88 28.35
C ALA A 423 23.47 -12.31 28.41
N GLY A 424 22.72 -13.29 28.91
CA GLY A 424 23.19 -14.65 29.15
C GLY A 424 24.55 -14.69 29.85
N ASP A 425 25.47 -15.49 29.32
CA ASP A 425 26.86 -15.62 29.83
C ASP A 425 27.84 -14.58 29.26
N THR A 426 27.35 -13.57 28.55
CA THR A 426 28.21 -12.56 27.92
C THR A 426 28.56 -11.43 28.88
N LYS A 427 29.38 -10.48 28.42
CA LYS A 427 29.74 -9.27 29.19
C LYS A 427 28.80 -8.09 28.93
N PHE A 428 27.74 -8.32 28.18
CA PHE A 428 26.77 -7.28 27.85
C PHE A 428 25.85 -7.00 29.03
N LEU A 429 25.23 -5.83 29.04
CA LEU A 429 24.20 -5.46 30.01
C LEU A 429 22.85 -5.52 29.32
N GLU A 430 21.85 -6.07 30.01
CA GLU A 430 20.47 -6.05 29.56
C GLU A 430 19.98 -4.60 29.40
N GLY A 431 19.33 -4.32 28.28
CA GLY A 431 18.85 -2.98 27.90
C GLY A 431 19.91 -2.05 27.31
N ASP A 432 21.17 -2.47 27.16
CA ASP A 432 22.21 -1.67 26.50
C ASP A 432 22.07 -1.68 24.96
N THR A 433 22.60 -0.65 24.26
CA THR A 433 22.37 -0.40 22.81
C THR A 433 23.58 -0.04 21.94
#